data_AF-A0A960E976-F1
#
_entry.id   AF-A0A960E976-F1
#
_cell.length_a   1.000
_cell.length_b   1.000
_cell.length_c   1.000
_cell.angle_alpha   90.00
_cell.angle_beta   90.00
_cell.angle_gamma   90.00
#
_symmetry.space_group_name_H-M   'P 1'
#
loop_
_entity.id
_entity.type
_entity.pdbx_description
1 polymer ?
#
loop_
_entity_poly.entity_id
_entity_poly.type
_entity_poly.pdbx_seq_one_letter_code
_entity_poly.pdbx_strand_id
1 'polypeptide(L)'
;MLPRPVARRVHRWTNAALQRGWARLRIAGAIAPGTAAAERFGSFGEGSIMGFPTGVLYGERNIHVGRGTTINTWATLATGYHPDQTDISPRALVIGDRCVIGMRAGIVAHDSIT
;
A
#
# COMPACT_ATOMS: atom_id res chain seq x y z
N MET A 1 -33.33 6.86 9.57
CA MET A 1 -33.63 6.66 11.01
C MET A 1 -34.04 5.21 11.24
N LEU A 2 -33.31 4.43 12.04
CA LEU A 2 -33.62 3.03 12.35
C LEU A 2 -34.35 2.92 13.73
N PRO A 3 -35.40 2.10 13.89
CA PRO A 3 -36.25 2.05 15.09
C PRO A 3 -35.56 1.45 16.35
N ARG A 4 -36.02 1.86 17.54
CA ARG A 4 -35.18 2.30 18.69
C ARG A 4 -34.54 1.27 19.68
N PRO A 5 -34.76 -0.06 19.65
CA PRO A 5 -33.87 -0.96 20.43
C PRO A 5 -33.31 -2.19 19.68
N VAL A 6 -34.14 -2.89 18.88
CA VAL A 6 -33.70 -4.04 18.07
C VAL A 6 -32.74 -3.59 16.99
N ALA A 7 -33.04 -2.48 16.31
CA ALA A 7 -32.11 -1.94 15.33
C ALA A 7 -30.81 -1.46 15.98
N ARG A 8 -30.81 -1.03 17.26
CA ARG A 8 -29.58 -0.65 17.97
C ARG A 8 -28.69 -1.86 18.28
N ARG A 9 -29.27 -2.98 18.75
CA ARG A 9 -28.50 -4.22 18.99
C ARG A 9 -27.98 -4.81 17.68
N VAL A 10 -28.83 -4.92 16.66
CA VAL A 10 -28.44 -5.40 15.33
C VAL A 10 -27.36 -4.50 14.75
N HIS A 11 -27.56 -3.17 14.76
CA HIS A 11 -26.57 -2.21 14.27
C HIS A 11 -25.22 -2.33 15.00
N ARG A 12 -25.22 -2.49 16.33
CA ARG A 12 -23.98 -2.66 17.11
C ARG A 12 -23.23 -3.92 16.69
N TRP A 13 -23.93 -5.04 16.52
CA TRP A 13 -23.31 -6.29 16.09
C TRP A 13 -22.79 -6.20 14.66
N THR A 14 -23.57 -5.67 13.73
CA THR A 14 -23.15 -5.44 12.34
C THR A 14 -21.94 -4.52 12.27
N ASN A 15 -21.95 -3.39 13.00
CA ASN A 15 -20.82 -2.47 13.07
C ASN A 15 -19.56 -3.16 13.62
N ALA A 16 -19.67 -3.89 14.74
CA ALA A 16 -18.54 -4.62 15.31
C ALA A 16 -17.99 -5.68 14.34
N ALA A 17 -18.86 -6.38 13.63
CA ALA A 17 -18.45 -7.35 12.60
C ALA A 17 -17.71 -6.67 11.45
N LEU A 18 -18.22 -5.54 10.95
CA LEU A 18 -17.57 -4.75 9.90
C LEU A 18 -16.20 -4.24 10.34
N GLN A 19 -16.10 -3.67 11.55
CA GLN A 19 -14.84 -3.15 12.09
C GLN A 19 -13.80 -4.26 12.28
N ARG A 20 -14.22 -5.42 12.78
CA ARG A 20 -13.34 -6.59 12.91
C ARG A 20 -12.92 -7.15 11.54
N GLY A 21 -13.84 -7.20 10.59
CA GLY A 21 -13.56 -7.60 9.21
C GLY A 21 -12.52 -6.68 8.58
N TRP A 22 -12.73 -5.37 8.70
CA TRP A 22 -11.80 -4.37 8.18
C TRP A 22 -10.42 -4.43 8.85
N ALA A 23 -10.35 -4.59 10.18
CA ALA A 23 -9.09 -4.75 10.88
C ALA A 23 -8.29 -5.97 10.39
N ARG A 24 -8.97 -7.10 10.14
CA ARG A 24 -8.34 -8.29 9.54
C ARG A 24 -7.86 -8.04 8.12
N LEU A 25 -8.64 -7.35 7.31
CA LEU A 25 -8.26 -6.98 5.94
C LEU A 25 -7.04 -6.06 5.91
N ARG A 26 -6.92 -5.09 6.84
CA ARG A 26 -5.74 -4.22 6.93
C ARG A 26 -4.45 -4.97 7.21
N ILE A 27 -4.52 -5.99 8.06
CA ILE A 27 -3.37 -6.84 8.40
C ILE A 27 -3.05 -7.77 7.22
N ALA A 28 -4.05 -8.50 6.72
CA ALA A 28 -3.87 -9.49 5.66
C ALA A 28 -3.50 -8.89 4.30
N GLY A 29 -3.95 -7.66 4.02
CA GLY A 29 -3.70 -6.97 2.76
C GLY A 29 -2.37 -6.23 2.71
N ALA A 30 -1.65 -6.10 3.84
CA ALA A 30 -0.38 -5.40 3.87
C ALA A 30 0.63 -6.06 2.93
N ILE A 31 1.41 -5.24 2.24
CA ILE A 31 2.47 -5.68 1.34
C ILE A 31 3.76 -5.73 2.16
N ALA A 32 4.40 -6.89 2.22
CA ALA A 32 5.61 -7.13 2.99
C ALA A 32 6.42 -8.21 2.26
N PRO A 33 7.73 -8.35 2.54
CA PRO A 33 8.55 -9.40 1.94
C PRO A 33 7.89 -10.78 2.02
N GLY A 34 7.85 -11.50 0.89
CA GLY A 34 7.21 -12.81 0.79
C GLY A 34 5.72 -12.79 0.43
N THR A 35 5.07 -11.62 0.34
CA THR A 35 3.71 -11.54 -0.24
C THR A 35 3.78 -11.44 -1.76
N ALA A 36 2.80 -12.02 -2.46
CA ALA A 36 2.73 -11.96 -3.92
C ALA A 36 2.72 -10.52 -4.48
N ALA A 37 2.24 -9.55 -3.71
CA ALA A 37 2.28 -8.14 -4.10
C ALA A 37 3.69 -7.54 -3.98
N ALA A 38 4.47 -7.93 -2.97
CA ALA A 38 5.85 -7.48 -2.80
C ALA A 38 6.77 -8.04 -3.90
N GLU A 39 6.52 -9.27 -4.37
CA GLU A 39 7.27 -9.90 -5.47
C GLU A 39 7.07 -9.20 -6.83
N ARG A 40 6.11 -8.27 -6.93
CA ARG A 40 5.94 -7.43 -8.12
C ARG A 40 6.88 -6.23 -8.13
N PHE A 41 7.43 -5.86 -6.97
CA PHE A 41 8.38 -4.76 -6.85
C PHE A 41 9.74 -5.15 -7.43
N GLY A 42 10.50 -4.18 -7.94
CA GLY A 42 11.88 -4.41 -8.37
C GLY A 42 12.76 -4.90 -7.21
N SER A 43 12.50 -4.41 -5.99
CA SER A 43 12.96 -5.03 -4.75
C SER A 43 12.10 -4.57 -3.57
N PHE A 44 11.89 -5.44 -2.59
CA PHE A 44 11.20 -5.11 -1.35
C PHE A 44 11.97 -5.64 -0.14
N GLY A 45 12.71 -4.75 0.53
CA GLY A 45 13.67 -5.13 1.55
C GLY A 45 13.05 -5.75 2.81
N GLU A 46 13.83 -6.60 3.47
CA GLU A 46 13.44 -7.26 4.73
C GLU A 46 12.99 -6.24 5.80
N GLY A 47 11.94 -6.58 6.54
CA GLY A 47 11.38 -5.74 7.60
C GLY A 47 10.61 -4.52 7.09
N SER A 48 10.48 -4.34 5.78
CA SER A 48 9.67 -3.27 5.19
C SER A 48 8.20 -3.66 5.11
N ILE A 49 7.33 -2.66 5.08
CA ILE A 49 5.89 -2.85 4.98
C ILE A 49 5.24 -1.70 4.22
N MET A 50 4.29 -2.01 3.35
CA MET A 50 3.36 -1.05 2.77
C MET A 50 1.94 -1.39 3.21
N GLY A 51 1.27 -0.43 3.86
CA GLY A 51 -0.03 -0.65 4.46
C GLY A 51 -1.16 -0.79 3.43
N PHE A 52 -2.14 -1.63 3.74
CA PHE A 52 -3.39 -1.76 3.00
C PHE A 52 -4.52 -0.90 3.57
N PRO A 53 -5.39 -0.30 2.73
CA PRO A 53 -5.35 -0.34 1.25
C PRO A 53 -4.29 0.61 0.68
N THR A 54 -3.88 0.36 -0.56
CA THR A 54 -2.99 1.25 -1.32
C THR A 54 -3.77 2.42 -1.93
N GLY A 55 -3.07 3.49 -2.29
CA GLY A 55 -3.58 4.48 -3.25
C GLY A 55 -3.45 3.90 -4.66
N VAL A 56 -2.76 4.63 -5.54
CA VAL A 56 -2.35 4.10 -6.85
C VAL A 56 -1.02 3.37 -6.71
N LEU A 57 -0.94 2.16 -7.26
CA LEU A 57 0.30 1.40 -7.37
C LEU A 57 0.48 0.99 -8.83
N TYR A 58 1.55 1.48 -9.47
CA TYR A 58 1.79 1.27 -10.90
C TYR A 58 3.30 1.22 -11.20
N GLY A 59 3.71 0.33 -12.11
CA GLY A 59 5.11 0.18 -12.50
C GLY A 59 5.98 -0.42 -11.39
N GLU A 60 5.42 -1.33 -10.60
CA GLU A 60 6.06 -1.88 -9.39
C GLU A 60 7.46 -2.44 -9.65
N ARG A 61 7.68 -3.06 -10.82
CA ARG A 61 8.98 -3.64 -11.22
C ARG A 61 10.12 -2.61 -11.25
N ASN A 62 9.79 -1.32 -11.38
CA ASN A 62 10.72 -0.19 -11.42
C ASN A 62 10.84 0.53 -10.06
N ILE A 63 10.10 0.06 -9.05
CA ILE A 63 10.08 0.59 -7.69
C ILE A 63 10.91 -0.33 -6.77
N HIS A 64 11.86 0.26 -6.07
CA HIS A 64 12.73 -0.42 -5.13
C HIS A 64 12.54 0.15 -3.72
N VAL A 65 12.17 -0.71 -2.78
CA VAL A 65 12.04 -0.36 -1.37
C VAL A 65 13.18 -1.03 -0.59
N GLY A 66 13.94 -0.25 0.16
CA GLY A 66 15.02 -0.70 1.04
C GLY A 66 14.52 -1.50 2.25
N ARG A 67 15.41 -1.78 3.21
CA ARG A 67 15.15 -2.55 4.43
C ARG A 67 14.54 -1.70 5.54
N GLY A 68 13.64 -2.28 6.34
CA GLY A 68 13.05 -1.62 7.50
C GLY A 68 12.27 -0.35 7.18
N THR A 69 11.75 -0.23 5.96
CA THR A 69 11.04 0.95 5.46
C THR A 69 9.53 0.78 5.62
N THR A 70 8.87 1.80 6.16
CA THR A 70 7.43 1.82 6.39
C THR A 70 6.75 2.77 5.41
N ILE A 71 5.84 2.24 4.60
CA ILE A 71 4.97 3.02 3.70
C ILE A 71 3.54 2.89 4.23
N ASN A 72 2.94 4.00 4.64
CA ASN A 72 1.62 3.96 5.26
C ASN A 72 0.50 3.72 4.25
N THR A 73 -0.70 3.42 4.75
CA THR A 73 -1.90 3.18 3.94
C THR A 73 -2.24 4.36 3.04
N TRP A 74 -2.91 4.06 1.93
CA TRP A 74 -3.33 5.01 0.91
C TRP A 74 -2.18 5.76 0.22
N ALA A 75 -0.93 5.35 0.42
CA ALA A 75 0.19 5.89 -0.34
C ALA A 75 0.06 5.52 -1.82
N THR A 76 0.44 6.47 -2.68
CA THR A 76 0.52 6.31 -4.12
C THR A 76 1.98 6.22 -4.54
N LEU A 77 2.36 5.13 -5.21
CA LEU A 77 3.68 4.95 -5.82
C LEU A 77 3.49 4.58 -7.28
N ALA A 78 4.06 5.36 -8.19
CA ALA A 78 3.94 5.11 -9.62
C ALA A 78 5.23 5.43 -10.38
N THR A 79 5.50 4.71 -11.46
CA THR A 79 6.61 5.02 -12.37
C THR A 79 6.13 5.14 -13.81
N GLY A 80 6.57 6.15 -14.55
CA GLY A 80 6.19 6.40 -15.95
C GLY A 80 4.93 7.27 -16.14
N TYR A 81 4.55 7.52 -17.39
CA TYR A 81 3.39 8.37 -17.74
C TYR A 81 2.12 7.58 -18.07
N HIS A 82 2.23 6.35 -18.59
CA HIS A 82 1.10 5.51 -18.99
C HIS A 82 1.47 4.02 -18.98
N PRO A 83 0.51 3.11 -18.70
CA PRO A 83 0.63 1.64 -18.74
C PRO A 83 1.56 1.01 -19.79
N ASP A 84 1.59 1.55 -21.01
CA ASP A 84 2.25 0.93 -22.16
C ASP A 84 3.67 1.45 -22.43
N GLN A 85 4.19 2.33 -21.55
CA GLN A 85 5.53 2.87 -21.70
C GLN A 85 6.59 1.79 -21.42
N THR A 86 7.42 1.50 -22.43
CA THR A 86 8.44 0.44 -22.35
C THR A 86 9.80 0.94 -21.91
N ASP A 87 10.06 2.24 -22.02
CA ASP A 87 11.33 2.88 -21.66
C ASP A 87 11.19 3.58 -20.30
N ILE A 88 11.05 2.78 -19.24
CA ILE A 88 11.06 3.25 -17.85
C ILE A 88 12.34 2.71 -17.21
N SER A 89 13.11 3.60 -16.58
CA SER A 89 14.32 3.21 -15.84
C SER A 89 14.03 2.04 -14.90
N PRO A 90 14.83 0.95 -14.91
CA PRO A 90 14.64 -0.19 -14.01
C PRO A 90 14.62 0.21 -12.54
N ARG A 91 15.21 1.37 -12.19
CA ARG A 91 15.25 1.92 -10.83
C ARG A 91 14.62 3.31 -10.75
N ALA A 92 13.53 3.55 -11.47
CA ALA A 92 12.89 4.86 -11.54
C ALA A 92 12.50 5.43 -10.17
N LEU A 93 12.04 4.58 -9.24
CA LEU A 93 11.77 4.99 -7.87
C LEU A 93 12.57 4.12 -6.89
N VAL A 94 13.45 4.74 -6.12
CA VAL A 94 14.17 4.08 -5.03
C VAL A 94 13.78 4.76 -3.72
N ILE A 95 13.26 3.98 -2.78
CA ILE A 95 13.07 4.40 -1.39
C ILE A 95 14.14 3.65 -0.59
N GLY A 96 15.02 4.39 0.08
CA GLY A 96 16.12 3.82 0.85
C GLY A 96 15.72 2.98 2.07
N ASP A 97 16.72 2.66 2.89
CA ASP A 97 16.54 1.93 4.14
C ASP A 97 15.97 2.83 5.25
N ARG A 98 15.13 2.26 6.10
CA ARG A 98 14.58 2.90 7.31
C ARG A 98 13.83 4.21 7.02
N CYS A 99 13.23 4.32 5.84
CA CYS A 99 12.38 5.45 5.48
C CYS A 99 10.97 5.30 6.06
N VAL A 100 10.29 6.43 6.25
CA VAL A 100 8.88 6.47 6.67
C VAL A 100 8.10 7.36 5.69
N ILE A 101 7.19 6.75 4.94
CA ILE A 101 6.30 7.45 4.01
C ILE A 101 4.92 7.58 4.63
N GLY A 102 4.46 8.82 4.76
CA GLY A 102 3.20 9.17 5.44
C GLY A 102 1.94 8.66 4.72
N MET A 103 0.83 8.64 5.46
CA MET A 103 -0.47 8.25 4.91
C MET A 103 -0.88 9.20 3.80
N ARG A 104 -1.36 8.67 2.67
CA ARG A 104 -1.78 9.44 1.48
C ARG A 104 -0.67 10.28 0.82
N ALA A 105 0.60 10.00 1.11
CA ALA A 105 1.70 10.55 0.32
C ALA A 105 1.66 9.99 -1.12
N GLY A 106 2.09 10.79 -2.09
CA GLY A 106 2.18 10.39 -3.49
C GLY A 106 3.57 10.65 -4.03
N ILE A 107 4.21 9.62 -4.58
CA ILE A 107 5.51 9.70 -5.25
C ILE A 107 5.35 9.09 -6.64
N VAL A 108 5.60 9.91 -7.67
CA VAL A 108 5.49 9.49 -9.08
C VAL A 108 6.81 9.81 -9.75
N ALA A 109 7.54 8.78 -10.16
CA ALA A 109 8.84 8.93 -10.80
C ALA A 109 8.72 8.77 -12.32
N HIS A 110 9.14 9.77 -13.08
CA HIS A 110 9.26 9.64 -14.53
C HIS A 110 10.58 8.98 -14.94
N ASP A 111 11.69 9.59 -14.52
CA ASP A 111 13.05 9.16 -14.86
C ASP A 111 13.78 8.58 -13.64
N SER A 112 13.95 9.39 -12.57
CA SER A 112 14.57 8.94 -11.33
C SER A 112 14.14 9.78 -10.12
N ILE A 113 13.76 9.11 -9.03
CA ILE A 113 13.61 9.67 -7.67
C ILE A 113 14.29 8.69 -6.70
N THR A 114 15.19 9.21 -5.85
CA THR A 114 16.00 8.43 -4.89
C THR A 114 16.00 9.06 -3.51
#